data_AF-A0A2M9HAS6-F1
#
_entry.id   AF-A0A2M9HAS6-F1
#
_cell.length_a   1.000
_cell.length_b   1.000
_cell.length_c   1.000
_cell.angle_alpha   90.00
_cell.angle_beta   90.00
_cell.angle_gamma   90.00
#
_symmetry.space_group_name_H-M   'P 1'
#
loop_
_entity.id
_entity.type
_entity.pdbx_description
1 polymer ?
#
loop_
_entity_poly.entity_id
_entity_poly.type
_entity_poly.pdbx_seq_one_letter_code
_entity_poly.pdbx_strand_id
1 'polypeptide(L)'
;MKLAPIIDPGARKPGPKPAQVDLHRVFFLGTALWLVAAIVCLILVLCGINAVKSLIVCVAGMIIGVLLLTWEHFNRWYYRRLGK
;
A
#
# COMPACT_ATOMS: atom_id res chain seq x y z
N MET A 1 31.70 -12.90 -22.10
CA MET A 1 30.34 -12.45 -21.72
C MET A 1 29.43 -13.68 -21.76
N LYS A 2 28.74 -14.01 -20.66
CA LYS A 2 28.11 -15.33 -20.46
C LYS A 2 26.74 -15.38 -21.15
N LEU A 3 26.72 -15.78 -22.43
CA LEU A 3 25.50 -15.97 -23.26
C LEU A 3 24.63 -17.18 -22.85
N ALA A 4 25.06 -17.92 -21.83
CA ALA A 4 24.39 -19.10 -21.30
C ALA A 4 22.87 -18.96 -21.06
N PRO A 5 22.31 -17.82 -20.58
CA PRO A 5 20.88 -17.71 -20.31
C PRO A 5 19.99 -17.60 -21.56
N ILE A 6 20.57 -17.28 -22.72
CA ILE A 6 19.82 -17.14 -23.99
C ILE A 6 19.72 -18.49 -24.71
N ILE A 7 20.74 -19.35 -24.55
CA ILE A 7 20.84 -20.66 -25.22
C ILE A 7 20.16 -21.77 -24.39
N ASP A 8 20.20 -21.67 -23.06
CA ASP A 8 19.56 -22.64 -22.17
C ASP A 8 18.66 -21.91 -21.14
N PRO A 9 17.32 -21.95 -21.31
CA PRO A 9 16.40 -21.33 -20.35
C PRO A 9 16.46 -21.99 -18.95
N GLY A 10 16.98 -23.21 -18.83
CA GLY A 10 17.23 -23.90 -17.57
C GLY A 10 18.46 -23.38 -16.80
N ALA A 11 19.38 -22.70 -17.46
CA ALA A 11 20.55 -22.07 -16.83
C ALA A 11 20.22 -20.72 -16.15
N ARG A 12 18.93 -20.32 -16.14
CA ARG A 12 18.47 -19.10 -15.49
C ARG A 12 18.64 -19.25 -13.98
N LYS A 13 19.46 -18.37 -13.37
CA LYS A 13 19.51 -18.25 -11.91
C LYS A 13 18.09 -17.98 -11.38
N PRO A 14 17.68 -18.61 -10.26
CA PRO A 14 16.40 -18.32 -9.65
C PRO A 14 16.29 -16.81 -9.40
N GLY A 15 15.10 -16.26 -9.64
CA GLY A 15 14.85 -14.83 -9.46
C GLY A 15 15.24 -14.38 -8.05
N PRO A 16 15.71 -13.13 -7.89
CA PRO A 16 16.04 -12.60 -6.57
C PRO A 16 14.80 -12.72 -5.66
N LYS A 17 15.04 -13.06 -4.39
CA LYS A 17 13.95 -13.11 -3.41
C LYS A 17 13.26 -11.74 -3.36
N PRO A 18 11.93 -11.68 -3.36
CA PRO A 18 11.22 -10.41 -3.30
C PRO A 18 11.63 -9.64 -2.05
N ALA A 19 11.84 -8.33 -2.23
CA ALA A 19 12.24 -7.43 -1.15
C ALA A 19 11.19 -7.51 -0.02
N GLN A 20 11.66 -7.89 1.17
CA GLN A 20 10.81 -7.99 2.36
C GLN A 20 10.64 -6.58 2.94
N VAL A 21 9.83 -5.76 2.28
CA VAL A 21 9.41 -4.46 2.81
C VAL A 21 8.16 -4.66 3.68
N ASP A 22 8.15 -4.05 4.87
CA ASP A 22 6.98 -4.08 5.75
C ASP A 22 5.87 -3.19 5.18
N LEU A 23 5.13 -3.72 4.21
CA LEU A 23 4.09 -3.00 3.48
C LEU A 23 2.97 -2.50 4.41
N HIS A 24 2.67 -3.27 5.46
CA HIS A 24 1.74 -2.89 6.51
C HIS A 24 2.12 -1.57 7.19
N ARG A 25 3.41 -1.33 7.47
CA ARG A 25 3.87 -0.08 8.11
C ARG A 25 3.69 1.11 7.19
N VAL A 26 4.01 0.94 5.90
CA VAL A 26 3.87 1.99 4.89
C VAL A 26 2.40 2.36 4.70
N PHE A 27 1.52 1.36 4.54
CA PHE A 27 0.09 1.61 4.40
C PHE A 27 -0.53 2.21 5.65
N PHE A 28 -0.10 1.78 6.85
CA PHE A 28 -0.56 2.37 8.10
C PHE A 28 -0.18 3.85 8.20
N LEU A 29 1.08 4.19 7.94
CA LEU A 29 1.55 5.59 7.95
C LEU A 29 0.81 6.45 6.93
N GLY A 30 0.63 5.96 5.71
CA GLY A 30 -0.13 6.67 4.68
C GLY A 30 -1.59 6.89 5.08
N THR A 31 -2.25 5.87 5.63
CA THR A 31 -3.65 5.96 6.07
C THR A 31 -3.82 6.91 7.25
N ALA A 32 -2.89 6.87 8.22
CA ALA A 32 -2.88 7.79 9.36
C ALA A 32 -2.69 9.25 8.89
N LEU A 33 -1.83 9.48 7.90
CA LEU A 33 -1.65 10.82 7.32
C LEU A 33 -2.94 11.33 6.66
N TRP A 34 -3.62 10.47 5.89
CA TRP A 34 -4.91 10.80 5.29
C TRP A 34 -6.00 11.09 6.34
N LEU A 35 -6.01 10.36 7.46
CA LEU A 35 -6.92 10.61 8.58
C LEU A 35 -6.71 12.01 9.15
N VAL A 36 -5.46 12.37 9.45
CA VAL A 36 -5.11 13.69 9.98
C VAL A 36 -5.53 14.79 8.99
N ALA A 37 -5.24 14.62 7.70
CA ALA A 37 -5.64 15.56 6.66
C ALA A 37 -7.18 15.71 6.57
N ALA A 38 -7.93 14.61 6.69
CA ALA A 38 -9.39 14.63 6.70
C ALA A 38 -9.94 15.39 7.92
N ILE A 39 -9.36 15.19 9.11
CA ILE A 39 -9.73 15.92 10.33
C ILE A 39 -9.51 17.42 10.14
N VAL A 40 -8.35 17.82 9.61
CA VAL A 40 -8.04 19.23 9.33
C VAL A 40 -9.04 19.82 8.33
N CYS A 41 -9.31 19.12 7.22
CA CYS A 41 -10.28 19.57 6.23
C CYS A 41 -11.69 19.69 6.81
N LEU A 42 -12.09 18.77 7.69
CA LEU A 42 -13.39 18.80 8.37
C LEU A 42 -13.51 20.05 9.25
N ILE A 43 -12.47 20.36 10.04
CA ILE A 43 -12.43 21.57 10.87
C ILE A 43 -12.55 22.82 10.00
N LEU A 44 -11.82 22.90 8.88
CA LEU A 44 -11.91 24.03 7.95
C LEU A 44 -13.34 24.20 7.40
N VAL A 45 -14.01 23.11 7.02
CA VAL A 45 -15.41 23.15 6.56
C VAL A 45 -16.34 23.64 7.67
N LEU A 46 -16.15 23.17 8.91
CA LEU A 46 -16.95 23.62 10.07
C LEU A 46 -16.73 25.10 10.41
N CYS A 47 -15.53 25.64 10.13
CA CYS A 47 -15.23 27.07 10.23
C CYS A 47 -15.78 27.91 9.06
N GLY A 48 -16.50 27.30 8.09
CA GLY A 48 -17.09 27.98 6.95
C GLY A 48 -16.14 28.19 5.76
N ILE A 49 -14.95 27.59 5.78
CA ILE A 49 -14.03 27.62 4.65
C ILE A 49 -14.46 26.55 3.64
N ASN A 50 -14.52 26.91 2.36
CA ASN A 50 -14.93 25.98 1.30
C ASN A 50 -13.82 24.96 0.98
N ALA A 51 -13.67 23.97 1.86
CA ALA A 51 -12.70 22.88 1.76
C ALA A 51 -13.38 21.51 1.47
N VAL A 52 -14.64 21.51 1.03
CA VAL A 52 -15.43 20.29 0.81
C VAL A 52 -14.77 19.35 -0.20
N LYS A 53 -14.22 19.89 -1.30
CA LYS A 53 -13.50 19.07 -2.29
C LYS A 53 -12.26 18.40 -1.69
N SER A 54 -11.47 19.16 -0.92
CA SER A 54 -10.28 18.63 -0.24
C SER A 54 -10.66 17.56 0.79
N LEU A 55 -11.76 17.75 1.51
CA LEU A 55 -12.30 16.75 2.44
C LEU A 55 -12.66 15.45 1.71
N ILE A 56 -13.36 15.53 0.58
CA ILE A 56 -13.72 14.35 -0.24
C ILE A 56 -12.47 13.58 -0.68
N VAL A 57 -11.44 14.30 -1.16
CA VAL A 57 -10.16 13.68 -1.56
C VAL A 57 -9.49 12.99 -0.36
N CYS A 58 -9.49 13.63 0.82
CA CYS A 58 -8.89 13.04 2.01
C CYS A 58 -9.62 11.78 2.47
N VAL A 59 -10.94 11.80 2.44
CA VAL A 59 -11.78 10.64 2.76
C VAL A 59 -11.56 9.51 1.75
N ALA A 60 -11.47 9.82 0.45
CA ALA A 60 -11.17 8.81 -0.57
C ALA A 60 -9.79 8.17 -0.34
N GLY A 61 -8.75 8.98 -0.06
CA GLY A 61 -7.41 8.49 0.27
C GLY A 61 -7.40 7.58 1.51
N MET A 62 -8.16 7.96 2.54
CA MET A 62 -8.39 7.12 3.73
C MET A 62 -9.05 5.79 3.40
N ILE A 63 -10.13 5.79 2.61
CA ILE A 63 -10.85 4.56 2.22
C ILE A 63 -9.90 3.63 1.46
N ILE A 64 -9.15 4.15 0.48
CA ILE A 64 -8.16 3.38 -0.27
C ILE A 64 -7.09 2.81 0.66
N GLY A 65 -6.57 3.61 1.60
CA GLY A 65 -5.59 3.17 2.60
C GLY A 65 -6.09 2.03 3.47
N VAL A 66 -7.32 2.12 3.97
CA VAL A 66 -7.97 1.06 4.77
C VAL A 66 -8.18 -0.22 3.95
N LEU A 67 -8.61 -0.10 2.69
CA LEU A 67 -8.75 -1.25 1.80
C LEU A 67 -7.40 -1.95 1.56
N LEU A 68 -6.33 -1.20 1.34
CA LEU A 68 -4.99 -1.74 1.14
C LEU A 68 -4.42 -2.40 2.41
N LEU A 69 -4.65 -1.81 3.59
CA LEU A 69 -4.32 -2.42 4.89
C LEU A 69 -5.04 -3.75 5.10
N THR A 70 -6.34 -3.77 4.77
CA THR A 70 -7.19 -4.95 4.89
C THR A 70 -6.70 -6.05 3.94
N TRP A 71 -6.44 -5.69 2.68
CA TRP A 71 -5.87 -6.60 1.69
C TRP A 71 -4.52 -7.18 2.15
N GLU A 72 -3.61 -6.35 2.64
CA GLU A 72 -2.30 -6.78 3.13
C GLU A 72 -2.43 -7.72 4.34
N HIS A 73 -3.35 -7.44 5.25
CA HIS A 73 -3.62 -8.31 6.39
C HIS A 73 -4.08 -9.70 5.95
N PHE A 74 -4.99 -9.78 4.97
CA PHE A 74 -5.47 -11.05 4.41
C PHE A 74 -4.40 -11.77 3.57
N ASN A 75 -3.66 -11.04 2.73
CA ASN A 75 -2.62 -11.61 1.87
C ASN A 75 -1.46 -12.20 2.68
N ARG A 76 -1.06 -11.55 3.77
CA ARG A 76 -0.09 -12.08 4.73
C ARG A 76 -0.59 -13.36 5.43
N TRP A 77 -1.91 -13.48 5.60
CA TRP A 77 -2.54 -14.68 6.13
C TRP A 77 -2.49 -15.83 5.11
N TYR A 78 -2.63 -15.53 3.82
CA TYR A 78 -2.55 -16.50 2.72
C TYR A 78 -1.13 -17.04 2.50
N TYR A 79 -0.09 -16.19 2.54
CA TYR A 79 1.31 -16.66 2.43
C TYR A 79 1.69 -17.65 3.53
N ARG A 80 1.21 -17.47 4.76
CA ARG A 80 1.43 -18.45 5.85
C ARG A 80 0.75 -19.78 5.61
N ARG A 81 -0.31 -19.82 4.80
CA ARG A 81 -1.04 -21.06 4.45
C ARG A 81 -0.43 -21.78 3.27
N LEU A 82 0.15 -21.05 2.31
CA LEU A 82 0.84 -21.61 1.14
C LEU A 82 2.29 -22.04 1.39
N GLY A 83 2.86 -21.71 2.56
CA GLY A 83 4.21 -22.12 2.96
C GLY A 83 4.31 -23.54 3.52
N LYS A 84 3.34 -24.42 3.23
CA LYS A 84 3.44 -25.87 3.44
C LYS A 84 3.70 -26.56 2.11
#